data_AF-A0A8T1TBE9-F1
#
_entry.id   AF-A0A8T1TBE9-F1
#
_cell.length_a   1.000
_cell.length_b   1.000
_cell.length_c   1.000
_cell.angle_alpha   90.00
_cell.angle_beta   90.00
_cell.angle_gamma   90.00
#
_symmetry.space_group_name_H-M   'P 1'
#
loop_
_entity.id
_entity.type
_entity.pdbx_description
1 polymer ?
#
loop_
_entity_poly.entity_id
_entity_poly.type
_entity_poly.pdbx_seq_one_letter_code
_entity_poly.pdbx_strand_id
1 'polypeptide(L)'
;MLLLCAWSLPCGAPASPKAVTARLAAKWPATSLLLEASEFIAEEGNEKFWQFLETVRELTIYKQRDSEHSYYNLILKKAGQFLSNFQINLLKFALSIRAYSPTVQMFQQIAADEPPPEGCSAFVVIHEKRTCKTNEIKKLLKKAAERPRPYVFKKEHKFPTLNENVPVVILYAEIGTKDFVKFHTVLSEKVQKEEIVYILRHYVQKPSSRKMYLSGYGVELAIKSTEYKALDDIQIKATNDTMEEEDDETGEVQGFLFGKLKQMYPDLKDNLKEFRKHLIESINNLEPLKVWELQDLSFQAASQIISTPVYSALKVMKDIAQNFPIKARSLTRIPVNQQMRNEIEKNQKHFHEILGIQPGEARLFLNGLPVDLDFHDPFSILETLKLEGKVLHGLHDLGIKEEAFSKFMKLQIHPVDDSYALDIHHSSIIWVNNIEKDHTYNKWPTSFQELLKQTYPGVIRQIRRNLYNLVLFIDPVQEHAADFVKLAELFYHNNIPLRIGFVFILNTNEEIDGNEDAGVALLRAFNYIAEESDTSQAFIAMINMYHEIKDGDVFTVNHVRNVLRSEFPHADIQSILGVDSEYDEKRKVC
;
A
#
# COMPACT_ATOMS: atom_id res chain seq x y z
N MET A 1 24.03 74.77 -16.08
CA MET A 1 24.51 73.38 -16.27
C MET A 1 23.62 72.47 -15.42
N LEU A 2 22.52 72.00 -16.00
CA LEU A 2 21.54 71.09 -15.41
C LEU A 2 21.58 69.85 -16.30
N LEU A 3 22.18 68.77 -15.81
CA LEU A 3 22.24 67.48 -16.50
C LEU A 3 21.08 66.62 -15.99
N LEU A 4 20.06 66.48 -16.84
CA LEU A 4 18.94 65.54 -16.69
C LEU A 4 19.46 64.11 -16.92
N CYS A 5 19.56 63.32 -15.85
CA CYS A 5 19.69 61.87 -15.96
C CYS A 5 18.30 61.27 -16.24
N ALA A 6 18.12 60.77 -17.46
CA ALA A 6 16.96 59.97 -17.85
C ALA A 6 16.93 58.66 -17.03
N TRP A 7 15.85 58.46 -16.27
CA TRP A 7 15.52 57.17 -15.71
C TRP A 7 14.90 56.32 -16.82
N SER A 8 15.58 55.24 -17.20
CA SER A 8 15.00 54.18 -18.02
C SER A 8 13.91 53.47 -17.22
N LEU A 9 12.66 53.63 -17.65
CA LEU A 9 11.55 52.79 -17.20
C LEU A 9 11.85 51.32 -17.55
N PRO A 10 11.60 50.35 -16.66
CA PRO A 10 11.68 48.93 -17.02
C PRO A 10 10.57 48.63 -18.03
N CYS A 11 10.98 48.14 -19.20
CA CYS A 11 10.09 47.57 -20.22
C CYS A 11 9.23 46.49 -19.57
N GLY A 12 7.90 46.60 -19.71
CA GLY A 12 6.94 45.64 -19.17
C GLY A 12 7.20 44.25 -19.75
N ALA A 13 7.27 43.24 -18.87
CA ALA A 13 7.34 41.85 -19.30
C ALA A 13 6.11 41.52 -20.17
N PRO A 14 6.27 40.79 -21.29
CA PRO A 14 5.15 40.39 -22.13
C PRO A 14 4.12 39.61 -21.29
N ALA A 15 2.85 39.99 -21.41
CA ALA A 15 1.76 39.29 -20.74
C ALA A 15 1.72 37.85 -21.25
N SER A 16 1.99 36.90 -20.35
CA SER A 16 1.90 35.48 -20.66
C SER A 16 0.46 35.10 -21.05
N PRO A 17 0.26 34.08 -21.91
CA PRO A 17 -1.07 33.58 -22.23
C PRO A 17 -1.84 33.27 -20.95
N LYS A 18 -3.15 33.54 -20.93
CA LYS A 18 -4.03 33.34 -19.77
C LYS A 18 -3.87 31.92 -19.23
N ALA A 19 -3.13 31.76 -18.13
CA ALA A 19 -2.81 30.47 -17.56
C ALA A 19 -3.79 30.11 -16.43
N VAL A 20 -4.34 28.89 -16.48
CA VAL A 20 -5.09 28.33 -15.36
C VAL A 20 -4.09 27.76 -14.35
N THR A 21 -4.11 28.25 -13.12
CA THR A 21 -3.23 27.76 -12.04
C THR A 21 -4.07 27.04 -10.98
N ALA A 22 -3.77 25.76 -10.74
CA ALA A 22 -4.37 24.97 -9.67
C ALA A 22 -3.33 24.61 -8.61
N ARG A 23 -3.69 24.67 -7.33
CA ARG A 23 -2.83 24.33 -6.20
C ARG A 23 -3.61 23.54 -5.17
N LEU A 24 -3.04 22.42 -4.71
CA LEU A 24 -3.59 21.63 -3.61
C LEU A 24 -2.84 21.97 -2.31
N ALA A 25 -3.58 22.32 -1.27
CA ALA A 25 -3.04 22.64 0.04
C ALA A 25 -3.65 21.71 1.10
N ALA A 26 -2.79 21.18 1.97
CA ALA A 26 -3.19 20.40 3.12
C ALA A 26 -3.84 21.27 4.21
N LYS A 27 -4.48 20.62 5.19
CA LYS A 27 -5.08 21.30 6.35
C LYS A 27 -4.04 21.76 7.38
N TRP A 28 -2.83 21.19 7.34
CA TRP A 28 -1.75 21.48 8.29
C TRP A 28 -0.73 22.50 7.76
N PRO A 29 0.06 23.14 8.64
CA PRO A 29 1.09 24.10 8.25
C PRO A 29 2.27 23.44 7.53
N ALA A 30 3.02 24.24 6.77
CA ALA A 30 4.21 23.78 6.08
C ALA A 30 5.26 23.23 7.07
N THR A 31 5.67 21.99 6.84
CA THR A 31 6.64 21.26 7.67
C THR A 31 8.09 21.59 7.27
N SER A 32 9.03 21.34 8.18
CA SER A 32 10.46 21.60 7.96
C SER A 32 11.11 20.49 7.15
N LEU A 33 11.85 20.85 6.10
CA LEU A 33 12.60 19.88 5.28
C LEU A 33 13.65 19.11 6.08
N LEU A 34 14.20 19.71 7.15
CA LEU A 34 15.15 19.02 8.03
C LEU A 34 14.48 17.88 8.81
N LEU A 35 13.25 18.11 9.29
CA LEU A 35 12.48 17.10 10.02
C LEU A 35 12.02 15.99 9.07
N GLU A 36 11.58 16.34 7.86
CA GLU A 36 11.23 15.33 6.84
C GLU A 36 12.44 14.49 6.42
N ALA A 37 13.62 15.10 6.30
CA ALA A 37 14.85 14.38 6.01
C ALA A 37 15.27 13.45 7.16
N SER A 38 15.08 13.87 8.43
CA SER A 38 15.36 12.98 9.56
C SER A 38 14.42 11.78 9.58
N GLU A 39 13.13 11.95 9.27
CA GLU A 39 12.19 10.83 9.16
C GLU A 39 12.55 9.85 8.04
N PHE A 40 13.00 10.34 6.89
CA PHE A 40 13.52 9.46 5.83
C PHE A 40 14.71 8.62 6.32
N ILE A 41 15.67 9.24 7.03
CA ILE A 41 16.85 8.54 7.56
C ILE A 41 16.46 7.55 8.65
N ALA A 42 15.44 7.85 9.46
CA ALA A 42 14.95 6.95 10.50
C ALA A 42 14.43 5.63 9.95
N GLU A 43 13.76 5.65 8.79
CA GLU A 43 13.31 4.43 8.12
C GLU A 43 14.46 3.58 7.58
N GLU A 44 15.59 4.19 7.22
CA GLU A 44 16.80 3.45 6.81
C GLU A 44 17.51 2.82 8.02
N GLY A 45 17.39 3.42 9.21
CA GLY A 45 17.86 2.83 10.45
C GLY A 45 17.90 3.79 11.63
N ASN A 46 17.50 3.30 12.81
CA ASN A 46 17.47 4.10 14.04
C ASN A 46 18.86 4.64 14.44
N GLU A 47 19.93 3.86 14.28
CA GLU A 47 21.29 4.33 14.57
C GLU A 47 21.70 5.49 13.65
N LYS A 48 21.38 5.38 12.35
CA LYS A 48 21.66 6.44 11.36
C LYS A 48 20.90 7.73 11.69
N PHE A 49 19.66 7.60 12.17
CA PHE A 49 18.89 8.75 12.64
C PHE A 49 19.60 9.50 13.76
N TRP A 50 20.01 8.80 14.82
CA TRP A 50 20.69 9.46 15.94
C TRP A 50 22.05 10.03 15.54
N GLN A 51 22.82 9.33 14.71
CA GLN A 51 24.07 9.86 14.16
C GLN A 51 23.84 11.12 13.33
N PHE A 52 22.80 11.14 12.50
CA PHE A 52 22.41 12.33 11.73
C PHE A 52 22.08 13.50 12.66
N LEU A 53 21.31 13.28 13.73
CA LEU A 53 21.00 14.30 14.74
C LEU A 53 22.25 14.93 15.36
N GLU A 54 23.29 14.14 15.61
CA GLU A 54 24.56 14.65 16.13
C GLU A 54 25.26 15.62 15.18
N THR A 55 25.10 15.43 13.86
CA THR A 55 25.73 16.31 12.85
C THR A 55 24.97 17.61 12.59
N VAL A 56 23.67 17.66 12.95
CA VAL A 56 22.77 18.78 12.66
C VAL A 56 22.39 19.60 13.89
N ARG A 57 23.07 19.40 15.04
CA ARG A 57 22.82 20.05 16.34
C ARG A 57 22.45 21.54 16.28
N GLU A 58 23.12 22.36 15.46
CA GLU A 58 22.83 23.81 15.34
C GLU A 58 22.51 24.27 13.91
N LEU A 59 21.97 23.37 13.09
CA LEU A 59 21.80 23.63 11.65
C LEU A 59 20.72 24.68 11.35
N THR A 60 19.77 24.94 12.26
CA THR A 60 18.72 25.93 12.04
C THR A 60 19.23 27.38 12.06
N ILE A 61 20.47 27.63 12.49
CA ILE A 61 21.09 28.97 12.40
C ILE A 61 21.22 29.40 10.93
N TYR A 62 21.50 28.45 10.04
CA TYR A 62 21.65 28.71 8.60
C TYR A 62 20.31 28.94 7.89
N LYS A 63 19.19 28.45 8.47
CA LYS A 63 17.83 28.69 7.96
C LYS A 63 17.47 30.18 7.92
N GLN A 64 18.01 30.97 8.84
CA GLN A 64 17.74 32.41 8.93
C GLN A 64 18.72 33.27 8.13
N ARG A 65 19.89 32.72 7.76
CA ARG A 65 20.96 33.48 7.09
C ARG A 65 21.05 33.21 5.59
N ASP A 66 20.72 32.00 5.15
CA ASP A 66 20.90 31.56 3.76
C ASP A 66 19.56 31.40 3.02
N SER A 67 19.62 31.24 1.69
CA SER A 67 18.45 30.91 0.87
C SER A 67 17.92 29.51 1.17
N GLU A 68 16.62 29.27 0.95
CA GLU A 68 15.99 27.94 1.12
C GLU A 68 16.70 26.86 0.30
N HIS A 69 17.20 27.22 -0.89
CA HIS A 69 17.97 26.32 -1.75
C HIS A 69 19.34 25.94 -1.15
N SER A 70 20.06 26.91 -0.58
CA SER A 70 21.33 26.63 0.12
C SER A 70 21.10 25.74 1.34
N TYR A 71 20.04 26.02 2.11
CA TYR A 71 19.65 25.21 3.26
C TYR A 71 19.30 23.77 2.87
N TYR A 72 18.56 23.57 1.78
CA TYR A 72 18.28 22.26 1.21
C TYR A 72 19.55 21.50 0.81
N ASN A 73 20.47 22.16 0.11
CA ASN A 73 21.74 21.54 -0.28
C ASN A 73 22.61 21.17 0.93
N LEU A 74 22.57 21.99 1.99
CA LEU A 74 23.25 21.68 3.25
C LEU A 74 22.66 20.44 3.93
N ILE A 75 21.33 20.30 3.95
CA ILE A 75 20.65 19.10 4.47
C ILE A 75 21.10 17.87 3.68
N LEU A 76 21.07 17.93 2.35
CA LEU A 76 21.50 16.81 1.51
C LEU A 76 22.98 16.45 1.73
N LYS A 77 23.85 17.46 1.88
CA LYS A 77 25.28 17.24 2.16
C LYS A 77 25.50 16.54 3.50
N LYS A 78 24.71 16.88 4.52
CA LYS A 78 24.77 16.22 5.84
C LYS A 78 24.19 14.81 5.79
N ALA A 79 23.04 14.64 5.13
CA ALA A 79 22.42 13.33 4.94
C ALA A 79 23.32 12.36 4.15
N GLY A 80 24.05 12.87 3.15
CA GLY A 80 24.98 12.08 2.34
C GLY A 80 26.21 11.55 3.07
N GLN A 81 26.41 11.89 4.35
CA GLN A 81 27.41 11.23 5.20
C GLN A 81 26.95 9.84 5.65
N PHE A 82 25.64 9.58 5.63
CA PHE A 82 25.01 8.35 6.15
C PHE A 82 24.22 7.58 5.09
N LEU A 83 23.92 8.24 3.97
CA LEU A 83 23.15 7.70 2.86
C LEU A 83 24.03 7.49 1.63
N SER A 84 23.77 6.41 0.89
CA SER A 84 24.38 6.17 -0.42
C SER A 84 23.87 7.17 -1.46
N ASN A 85 24.57 7.31 -2.59
CA ASN A 85 24.13 8.22 -3.67
C ASN A 85 22.72 7.88 -4.19
N PHE A 86 22.37 6.59 -4.20
CA PHE A 86 21.03 6.11 -4.52
C PHE A 86 19.99 6.60 -3.51
N GLN A 87 20.23 6.39 -2.21
CA GLN A 87 19.35 6.86 -1.14
C GLN A 87 19.21 8.38 -1.12
N ILE A 88 20.27 9.14 -1.46
CA ILE A 88 20.18 10.60 -1.60
C ILE A 88 19.21 10.98 -2.72
N ASN A 89 19.22 10.29 -3.86
CA ASN A 89 18.28 10.58 -4.93
C ASN A 89 16.84 10.23 -4.55
N LEU A 90 16.63 9.15 -3.80
CA LEU A 90 15.32 8.84 -3.20
C LEU A 90 14.89 9.89 -2.18
N LEU A 91 15.81 10.39 -1.35
CA LEU A 91 15.54 11.48 -0.41
C LEU A 91 15.11 12.75 -1.16
N LYS A 92 15.78 13.11 -2.26
CA LYS A 92 15.37 14.25 -3.11
C LYS A 92 13.95 14.05 -3.65
N PHE A 93 13.61 12.84 -4.09
CA PHE A 93 12.27 12.52 -4.57
C PHE A 93 11.24 12.62 -3.44
N ALA A 94 11.51 12.03 -2.28
CA ALA A 94 10.66 12.08 -1.09
C ALA A 94 10.41 13.51 -0.58
N LEU A 95 11.45 14.36 -0.57
CA LEU A 95 11.35 15.77 -0.22
C LEU A 95 10.61 16.59 -1.28
N SER A 96 10.68 16.20 -2.55
CA SER A 96 9.93 16.85 -3.62
C SER A 96 8.44 16.55 -3.53
N ILE A 97 8.08 15.30 -3.20
CA ILE A 97 6.68 14.89 -3.04
C ILE A 97 6.13 15.12 -1.63
N ARG A 98 7.00 15.52 -0.69
CA ARG A 98 6.69 15.81 0.73
C ARG A 98 6.10 14.60 1.47
N ALA A 99 6.62 13.41 1.17
CA ALA A 99 6.15 12.13 1.68
C ALA A 99 6.10 12.05 3.22
N TYR A 100 7.05 12.70 3.91
CA TYR A 100 7.15 12.67 5.38
C TYR A 100 6.47 13.84 6.09
N SER A 101 5.86 14.77 5.35
CA SER A 101 5.10 15.87 5.95
C SER A 101 3.98 15.37 6.89
N PRO A 102 3.20 14.32 6.54
CA PRO A 102 2.20 13.75 7.43
C PRO A 102 2.80 13.18 8.73
N THR A 103 3.95 12.50 8.67
CA THR A 103 4.63 11.94 9.85
C THR A 103 5.08 13.04 10.80
N VAL A 104 5.67 14.12 10.27
CA VAL A 104 6.05 15.29 11.08
C VAL A 104 4.80 15.93 11.71
N GLN A 105 3.71 16.04 10.95
CA GLN A 105 2.44 16.58 11.44
C GLN A 105 1.80 15.69 12.52
N MET A 106 1.92 14.36 12.41
CA MET A 106 1.46 13.42 13.42
C MET A 106 2.11 13.72 14.78
N PHE A 107 3.42 13.94 14.83
CA PHE A 107 4.10 14.30 16.08
C PHE A 107 3.66 15.65 16.64
N GLN A 108 3.36 16.63 15.78
CA GLN A 108 2.79 17.90 16.22
C GLN A 108 1.39 17.73 16.81
N GLN A 109 0.58 16.85 16.23
CA GLN A 109 -0.76 16.56 16.75
C GLN A 109 -0.68 15.87 18.12
N ILE A 110 0.23 14.91 18.29
CA ILE A 110 0.50 14.29 19.59
C ILE A 110 0.92 15.35 20.63
N ALA A 111 1.79 16.29 20.24
CA ALA A 111 2.20 17.39 21.12
C ALA A 111 1.06 18.39 21.42
N ALA A 112 0.04 18.49 20.56
CA ALA A 112 -1.15 19.29 20.82
C ALA A 112 -2.06 18.66 21.89
N ASP A 113 -2.14 17.33 21.92
CA ASP A 113 -2.86 16.58 22.96
C ASP A 113 -2.07 16.57 24.30
N GLU A 114 -0.73 16.66 24.21
CA GLU A 114 0.18 16.81 25.36
C GLU A 114 0.86 18.20 25.40
N PRO A 115 0.11 19.30 25.63
CA PRO A 115 0.66 20.63 25.45
C PRO A 115 1.86 20.93 26.36
N PRO A 116 2.86 21.68 25.87
CA PRO A 116 3.99 22.11 26.67
C PRO A 116 3.54 23.00 27.84
N PRO A 117 4.36 23.10 28.90
CA PRO A 117 4.27 24.22 29.84
C PRO A 117 4.41 25.58 29.10
N GLU A 118 3.82 26.64 29.66
CA GLU A 118 3.78 27.96 29.01
C GLU A 118 5.18 28.47 28.61
N GLY A 119 5.30 28.94 27.37
CA GLY A 119 6.50 29.60 26.85
C GLY A 119 7.64 28.69 26.38
N CYS A 120 7.46 27.37 26.38
CA CYS A 120 8.56 26.44 26.06
C CYS A 120 8.70 26.11 24.57
N SER A 121 9.93 26.26 24.06
CA SER A 121 10.36 25.85 22.71
C SER A 121 10.58 24.34 22.60
N ALA A 122 11.07 23.73 23.67
CA ALA A 122 11.26 22.30 23.84
C ALA A 122 10.89 21.89 25.27
N PHE A 123 10.36 20.67 25.44
CA PHE A 123 9.95 20.17 26.74
C PHE A 123 10.10 18.65 26.82
N VAL A 124 10.20 18.15 28.05
CA VAL A 124 10.39 16.73 28.35
C VAL A 124 9.18 16.22 29.12
N VAL A 125 8.70 15.04 28.76
CA VAL A 125 7.63 14.30 29.45
C VAL A 125 8.22 13.05 30.11
N ILE A 126 7.98 12.92 31.41
CA ILE A 126 8.44 11.80 32.25
C ILE A 126 7.23 11.27 33.01
N HIS A 127 6.64 10.19 32.49
CA HIS A 127 5.45 9.53 33.04
C HIS A 127 4.39 10.58 33.43
N GLU A 128 3.78 11.22 32.41
CA GLU A 128 2.76 12.29 32.49
C GLU A 128 3.23 13.68 32.94
N LYS A 129 4.32 13.80 33.71
CA LYS A 129 4.81 15.12 34.15
C LYS A 129 5.71 15.77 33.11
N ARG A 130 5.48 17.06 32.88
CA ARG A 130 6.13 17.87 31.84
C ARG A 130 7.06 18.90 32.48
N THR A 131 8.25 19.10 31.91
CA THR A 131 9.16 20.18 32.33
C THR A 131 9.91 20.75 31.13
N CYS A 132 10.24 22.04 31.22
CA CYS A 132 11.08 22.74 30.25
C CYS A 132 12.46 23.09 30.82
N LYS A 133 12.79 22.59 32.01
CA LYS A 133 14.07 22.87 32.68
C LYS A 133 14.84 21.57 32.86
N THR A 134 16.07 21.54 32.38
CA THR A 134 16.99 20.41 32.53
C THR A 134 17.24 20.04 34.00
N ASN A 135 17.25 21.04 34.89
CA ASN A 135 17.47 20.85 36.33
C ASN A 135 16.36 20.04 37.03
N GLU A 136 15.14 20.04 36.50
CA GLU A 136 13.99 19.35 37.10
C GLU A 136 13.91 17.87 36.70
N ILE A 137 14.58 17.47 35.62
CA ILE A 137 14.59 16.08 35.11
C ILE A 137 15.01 15.11 36.21
N LYS A 138 16.09 15.42 36.94
CA LYS A 138 16.57 14.58 38.06
C LYS A 138 15.52 14.41 39.17
N LYS A 139 14.72 15.44 39.44
CA LYS A 139 13.67 15.40 40.47
C LYS A 139 12.47 14.55 40.01
N LEU A 140 12.09 14.67 38.74
CA LEU A 140 10.97 13.94 38.17
C LEU A 140 11.27 12.44 38.01
N LEU A 141 12.50 12.08 37.65
CA LEU A 141 12.92 10.68 37.52
C LEU A 141 12.79 9.89 38.83
N LYS A 142 13.08 10.51 39.99
CA LYS A 142 12.95 9.86 41.30
C LYS A 142 11.51 9.42 41.62
N LYS A 143 10.50 10.09 41.06
CA LYS A 143 9.08 9.80 41.24
C LYS A 143 8.45 9.12 40.02
N ALA A 144 9.26 8.63 39.08
CA ALA A 144 8.74 8.03 37.85
C ALA A 144 8.13 6.64 38.09
N ALA A 145 8.70 5.85 39.02
CA ALA A 145 8.20 4.51 39.34
C ALA A 145 6.77 4.52 39.94
N GLU A 146 6.36 5.63 40.55
CA GLU A 146 5.03 5.81 41.14
C GLU A 146 3.94 6.12 40.09
N ARG A 147 4.32 6.33 38.82
CA ARG A 147 3.43 6.81 37.76
C ARG A 147 3.33 5.79 36.63
N PRO A 148 2.20 5.74 35.92
CA PRO A 148 2.02 4.82 34.80
C PRO A 148 3.11 5.06 33.74
N ARG A 149 3.67 3.96 33.24
CA ARG A 149 4.66 3.99 32.17
C ARG A 149 3.96 4.46 30.88
N PRO A 150 4.50 5.44 30.15
CA PRO A 150 3.87 5.91 28.92
C PRO A 150 3.87 4.82 27.85
N TYR A 151 2.82 4.82 27.03
CA TYR A 151 2.75 3.96 25.86
C TYR A 151 3.75 4.47 24.80
N VAL A 152 4.61 3.56 24.33
CA VAL A 152 5.62 3.82 23.30
C VAL A 152 5.08 3.29 21.97
N PHE A 153 5.03 4.13 20.95
CA PHE A 153 4.55 3.70 19.63
C PHE A 153 5.61 2.84 18.91
N LYS A 154 5.17 1.97 17.99
CA LYS A 154 6.09 1.07 17.26
C LYS A 154 7.14 1.79 16.41
N LYS A 155 6.83 2.99 15.88
CA LYS A 155 7.72 3.79 15.01
C LYS A 155 8.30 5.02 15.72
N GLU A 156 8.61 4.92 17.01
CA GLU A 156 9.25 6.03 17.73
C GLU A 156 10.77 5.98 17.65
N HIS A 157 11.37 7.16 17.66
CA HIS A 157 12.82 7.34 17.68
C HIS A 157 13.35 7.09 19.08
N LYS A 158 13.66 5.84 19.40
CA LYS A 158 14.25 5.41 20.67
C LYS A 158 15.77 5.49 20.59
N PHE A 159 16.41 6.18 21.53
CA PHE A 159 17.88 6.21 21.62
C PHE A 159 18.39 4.80 21.94
N PRO A 160 19.47 4.32 21.27
CA PRO A 160 20.04 3.01 21.55
C PRO A 160 20.32 2.82 23.05
N THR A 161 19.71 1.81 23.67
CA THR A 161 19.85 1.49 25.09
C THR A 161 19.86 -0.02 25.29
N LEU A 162 20.63 -0.49 26.27
CA LEU A 162 20.75 -1.91 26.63
C LEU A 162 19.68 -2.34 27.64
N ASN A 163 19.15 -1.40 28.43
CA ASN A 163 18.20 -1.67 29.50
C ASN A 163 16.85 -1.01 29.23
N GLU A 164 15.80 -1.83 29.15
CA GLU A 164 14.42 -1.38 28.88
C GLU A 164 13.57 -1.27 30.15
N ASN A 165 14.07 -1.70 31.31
CA ASN A 165 13.32 -1.71 32.56
C ASN A 165 13.41 -0.38 33.34
N VAL A 166 14.00 0.65 32.73
CA VAL A 166 14.21 1.97 33.33
C VAL A 166 13.15 2.98 32.89
N PRO A 167 12.98 4.10 33.62
CA PRO A 167 11.96 5.10 33.30
C PRO A 167 12.06 5.65 31.87
N VAL A 168 10.91 5.90 31.25
CA VAL A 168 10.82 6.44 29.89
C VAL A 168 10.76 7.96 29.92
N VAL A 169 11.60 8.59 29.11
CA VAL A 169 11.73 10.04 28.98
C VAL A 169 11.55 10.42 27.51
N ILE A 170 10.53 11.25 27.25
CA ILE A 170 10.17 11.68 25.90
C ILE A 170 10.52 13.16 25.74
N LEU A 171 11.40 13.50 24.80
CA LEU A 171 11.73 14.87 24.44
C LEU A 171 10.87 15.31 23.25
N TYR A 172 10.19 16.44 23.41
CA TYR A 172 9.56 17.17 22.33
C TYR A 172 10.42 18.38 21.98
N ALA A 173 11.02 18.38 20.79
CA ALA A 173 11.88 19.47 20.34
C ALA A 173 11.96 19.60 18.82
N GLU A 174 12.33 20.79 18.35
CA GLU A 174 12.70 21.03 16.95
C GLU A 174 14.21 20.76 16.79
N ILE A 175 14.54 19.79 15.95
CA ILE A 175 15.93 19.42 15.68
C ILE A 175 16.68 20.57 15.04
N GLY A 176 17.95 20.71 15.43
CA GLY A 176 18.87 21.72 14.94
C GLY A 176 18.79 23.07 15.67
N THR A 177 17.91 23.18 16.67
CA THR A 177 17.82 24.33 17.57
C THR A 177 18.73 24.18 18.79
N LYS A 178 19.13 25.31 19.38
CA LYS A 178 19.96 25.32 20.60
C LYS A 178 19.29 24.63 21.80
N ASP A 179 17.97 24.73 21.89
CA ASP A 179 17.23 24.12 23.00
C ASP A 179 17.20 22.60 22.89
N PHE A 180 17.07 22.06 21.67
CA PHE A 180 17.27 20.62 21.42
C PHE A 180 18.65 20.16 21.93
N VAL A 181 19.73 20.86 21.57
CA VAL A 181 21.10 20.48 21.97
C VAL A 181 21.26 20.43 23.48
N LYS A 182 20.72 21.42 24.21
CA LYS A 182 20.77 21.46 25.68
C LYS A 182 20.12 20.22 26.31
N PHE A 183 18.92 19.84 25.87
CA PHE A 183 18.23 18.66 26.39
C PHE A 183 18.88 17.37 25.95
N HIS A 184 19.22 17.26 24.66
CA HIS A 184 19.84 16.08 24.06
C HIS A 184 21.15 15.71 24.74
N THR A 185 21.97 16.70 25.13
CA THR A 185 23.24 16.46 25.83
C THR A 185 22.99 15.85 27.22
N VAL A 186 22.03 16.39 27.98
CA VAL A 186 21.70 15.90 29.32
C VAL A 186 21.05 14.51 29.28
N LEU A 187 20.20 14.24 28.27
CA LEU A 187 19.51 12.96 28.13
C LEU A 187 20.43 11.87 27.61
N SER A 188 21.29 12.16 26.63
CA SER A 188 22.25 11.18 26.09
C SER A 188 23.26 10.73 27.17
N GLU A 189 23.78 11.63 28.00
CA GLU A 189 24.62 11.29 29.15
C GLU A 189 23.92 10.36 30.16
N LYS A 190 22.59 10.47 30.30
CA LYS A 190 21.79 9.61 31.19
C LYS A 190 21.52 8.24 30.60
N VAL A 191 21.33 8.16 29.28
CA VAL A 191 21.20 6.86 28.59
C VAL A 191 22.52 6.10 28.63
N GLN A 192 23.67 6.78 28.49
CA GLN A 192 24.99 6.16 28.63
C GLN A 192 25.23 5.56 30.03
N LYS A 193 24.57 6.10 31.06
CA LYS A 193 24.57 5.56 32.42
C LYS A 193 23.47 4.53 32.67
N GLU A 194 22.72 4.16 31.63
CA GLU A 194 21.60 3.22 31.65
C GLU A 194 20.49 3.63 32.62
N GLU A 195 20.31 4.93 32.88
CA GLU A 195 19.32 5.43 33.85
C GLU A 195 17.92 5.60 33.25
N ILE A 196 17.81 5.76 31.92
CA ILE A 196 16.56 6.13 31.24
C ILE A 196 16.45 5.49 29.85
N VAL A 197 15.21 5.32 29.38
CA VAL A 197 14.90 5.14 27.96
C VAL A 197 14.56 6.51 27.37
N TYR A 198 15.33 6.96 26.39
CA TYR A 198 15.15 8.27 25.77
C TYR A 198 14.45 8.14 24.40
N ILE A 199 13.38 8.91 24.20
CA ILE A 199 12.63 8.97 22.95
C ILE A 199 12.57 10.43 22.47
N LEU A 200 12.70 10.66 21.17
CA LEU A 200 12.53 11.96 20.54
C LEU A 200 11.24 12.02 19.71
N ARG A 201 10.41 13.04 19.96
CA ARG A 201 9.25 13.42 19.15
C ARG A 201 9.49 14.81 18.54
N HIS A 202 9.19 14.97 17.26
CA HIS A 202 9.32 16.26 16.59
C HIS A 202 8.27 17.25 17.11
N TYR A 203 8.72 18.42 17.55
CA TYR A 203 7.83 19.49 18.03
C TYR A 203 8.33 20.85 17.57
N VAL A 204 7.43 21.69 17.09
CA VAL A 204 7.76 23.05 16.61
C VAL A 204 6.79 24.00 17.30
N GLN A 205 7.31 24.81 18.21
CA GLN A 205 6.49 25.71 19.03
C GLN A 205 5.68 26.71 18.21
N LYS A 206 6.24 27.20 17.11
CA LYS A 206 5.58 28.16 16.21
C LYS A 206 5.62 27.63 14.77
N PRO A 207 4.63 26.82 14.38
CA PRO A 207 4.51 26.34 13.01
C PRO A 207 4.36 27.50 12.02
N SER A 208 4.70 27.25 10.75
CA SER A 208 4.54 28.24 9.69
C SER A 208 3.06 28.62 9.51
N SER A 209 2.78 29.90 9.21
CA SER A 209 1.42 30.34 8.87
C SER A 209 0.97 29.86 7.49
N ARG A 210 1.92 29.45 6.63
CA ARG A 210 1.63 28.92 5.30
C ARG A 210 1.15 27.48 5.41
N LYS A 211 0.07 27.16 4.69
CA LYS A 211 -0.39 25.77 4.52
C LYS A 211 0.61 24.97 3.71
N MET A 212 0.65 23.68 3.98
CA MET A 212 1.49 22.75 3.26
C MET A 212 0.95 22.51 1.84
N TYR A 213 1.73 22.84 0.80
CA TYR A 213 1.35 22.49 -0.57
C TYR A 213 1.71 21.04 -0.85
N LEU A 214 0.76 20.32 -1.42
CA LEU A 214 0.90 18.90 -1.72
C LEU A 214 1.32 18.70 -3.17
N SER A 215 1.74 17.49 -3.47
CA SER A 215 2.25 17.02 -4.76
C SER A 215 1.82 15.57 -4.95
N GLY A 216 2.02 15.02 -6.15
CA GLY A 216 1.57 13.66 -6.48
C GLY A 216 0.11 13.58 -6.92
N TYR A 217 -0.51 14.71 -7.27
CA TYR A 217 -1.86 14.76 -7.86
C TYR A 217 -1.81 15.20 -9.32
N GLY A 218 -2.79 14.76 -10.11
CA GLY A 218 -3.06 15.23 -11.46
C GLY A 218 -4.14 16.32 -11.48
N VAL A 219 -4.07 17.22 -12.45
CA VAL A 219 -5.13 18.20 -12.74
C VAL A 219 -5.62 17.95 -14.15
N GLU A 220 -6.91 17.71 -14.27
CA GLU A 220 -7.56 17.50 -15.57
C GLU A 220 -8.39 18.74 -15.95
N LEU A 221 -8.23 19.19 -17.19
CA LEU A 221 -9.12 20.16 -17.82
C LEU A 221 -10.03 19.43 -18.81
N ALA A 222 -11.09 18.83 -18.29
CA ALA A 222 -12.05 18.09 -19.10
C ALA A 222 -12.86 19.02 -20.01
N ILE A 223 -12.87 18.72 -21.32
CA ILE A 223 -13.67 19.44 -22.31
C ILE A 223 -15.11 18.91 -22.23
N LYS A 224 -16.04 19.70 -21.67
CA LYS A 224 -17.44 19.27 -21.49
C LYS A 224 -18.30 19.30 -22.76
N SER A 225 -18.01 20.19 -23.70
CA SER A 225 -18.76 20.31 -24.95
C SER A 225 -17.81 20.64 -26.10
N THR A 226 -17.66 19.71 -27.05
CA THR A 226 -16.94 19.92 -28.31
C THR A 226 -17.82 20.49 -29.42
N GLU A 227 -19.14 20.55 -29.22
CA GLU A 227 -20.12 20.83 -30.29
C GLU A 227 -20.81 22.21 -30.18
N TYR A 228 -20.73 22.92 -29.05
CA TYR A 228 -21.62 24.07 -28.76
C TYR A 228 -21.07 25.48 -29.07
N LYS A 229 -19.94 25.63 -29.75
CA LYS A 229 -19.33 26.97 -29.97
C LYS A 229 -19.59 27.63 -31.32
N ALA A 230 -20.34 27.00 -32.23
CA ALA A 230 -20.49 27.53 -33.58
C ALA A 230 -21.47 28.73 -33.72
N LEU A 231 -22.02 29.30 -32.64
CA LEU A 231 -23.09 30.30 -32.75
C LEU A 231 -22.91 31.64 -32.02
N ASP A 232 -21.92 31.84 -31.12
CA ASP A 232 -21.93 33.05 -30.25
C ASP A 232 -20.74 34.02 -30.37
N ASP A 233 -19.72 33.74 -31.20
CA ASP A 233 -18.52 34.60 -31.28
C ASP A 233 -18.54 35.66 -32.42
N ILE A 234 -19.70 35.96 -33.03
CA ILE A 234 -19.80 36.98 -34.09
C ILE A 234 -19.72 38.43 -33.57
N GLN A 235 -19.66 38.68 -32.25
CA GLN A 235 -19.58 40.05 -31.71
C GLN A 235 -18.56 40.24 -30.58
N ILE A 236 -17.27 40.11 -30.89
CA ILE A 236 -16.24 40.88 -30.18
C ILE A 236 -15.44 41.67 -31.20
N LYS A 237 -15.79 42.95 -31.32
CA LYS A 237 -15.10 43.92 -32.18
C LYS A 237 -13.62 44.00 -31.80
N ALA A 238 -12.78 43.86 -32.80
CA ALA A 238 -11.33 44.03 -32.76
C ALA A 238 -10.94 45.37 -32.11
N THR A 239 -10.27 45.29 -30.95
CA THR A 239 -9.30 46.29 -30.55
C THR A 239 -7.95 45.88 -31.11
N ASN A 240 -7.48 46.67 -32.08
CA ASN A 240 -6.17 46.56 -32.69
C ASN A 240 -5.08 46.87 -31.66
N ASP A 241 -4.49 45.85 -31.04
CA ASP A 241 -3.18 45.97 -30.42
C ASP A 241 -2.15 45.26 -31.30
N THR A 242 -1.38 46.08 -32.00
CA THR A 242 -0.15 45.70 -32.70
C THR A 242 0.89 45.29 -31.66
N MET A 243 1.10 43.99 -31.49
CA MET A 243 2.29 43.44 -30.85
C MET A 243 3.13 42.76 -31.93
N GLU A 244 4.25 43.39 -32.28
CA GLU A 244 5.32 42.76 -33.06
C GLU A 244 6.03 41.75 -32.15
N GLU A 245 5.71 40.47 -32.30
CA GLU A 245 6.48 39.39 -31.68
C GLU A 245 7.76 39.15 -32.51
N GLU A 246 8.90 39.59 -31.98
CA GLU A 246 10.22 39.25 -32.50
C GLU A 246 10.60 37.79 -32.18
N ASP A 247 11.20 37.16 -33.19
CA ASP A 247 11.89 35.86 -33.27
C ASP A 247 11.78 34.89 -32.10
N ASP A 248 10.83 33.96 -32.22
CA ASP A 248 11.06 32.58 -31.80
C ASP A 248 11.17 31.71 -33.07
N GLU A 249 12.41 31.42 -33.48
CA GLU A 249 12.75 30.78 -34.77
C GLU A 249 12.44 29.27 -34.84
N THR A 250 11.96 28.65 -33.75
CA THR A 250 11.91 27.17 -33.65
C THR A 250 10.52 26.58 -33.33
N GLY A 251 9.46 27.39 -33.32
CA GLY A 251 8.09 26.89 -33.11
C GLY A 251 7.47 26.29 -34.38
N GLU A 252 7.21 24.97 -34.37
CA GLU A 252 6.36 24.32 -35.36
C GLU A 252 4.89 24.70 -35.10
N VAL A 253 4.24 25.38 -36.06
CA VAL A 253 2.81 25.74 -35.95
C VAL A 253 2.04 24.90 -36.98
N GLN A 254 1.17 24.00 -36.50
CA GLN A 254 0.40 23.05 -37.32
C GLN A 254 1.20 22.24 -38.37
N GLY A 255 2.43 21.84 -38.07
CA GLY A 255 3.28 21.08 -39.00
C GLY A 255 4.16 21.94 -39.92
N PHE A 256 4.11 23.27 -39.79
CA PHE A 256 4.95 24.19 -40.57
C PHE A 256 6.12 24.72 -39.74
N LEU A 257 7.33 24.57 -40.29
CA LEU A 257 8.56 25.12 -39.75
C LEU A 257 8.77 26.55 -40.29
N PHE A 258 8.20 27.54 -39.61
CA PHE A 258 8.26 28.94 -40.04
C PHE A 258 9.68 29.51 -40.10
N GLY A 259 10.62 28.98 -39.30
CA GLY A 259 12.04 29.33 -39.39
C GLY A 259 12.65 28.97 -40.76
N LYS A 260 12.43 27.73 -41.23
CA LYS A 260 12.90 27.29 -42.56
C LYS A 260 12.15 27.99 -43.70
N LEU A 261 10.86 28.23 -43.54
CA LEU A 261 10.04 28.90 -44.58
C LEU A 261 10.45 30.36 -44.79
N LYS A 262 10.77 31.09 -43.72
CA LYS A 262 11.31 32.45 -43.80
C LYS A 262 12.68 32.51 -44.48
N GLN A 263 13.52 31.48 -44.28
CA GLN A 263 14.83 31.38 -44.93
C GLN A 263 14.73 31.05 -46.42
N MET A 264 13.77 30.21 -46.83
CA MET A 264 13.60 29.84 -48.24
C MET A 264 12.83 30.88 -49.07
N TYR A 265 11.92 31.64 -48.45
CA TYR A 265 11.10 32.64 -49.15
C TYR A 265 11.19 34.01 -48.44
N PRO A 266 12.32 34.73 -48.60
CA PRO A 266 12.53 36.03 -47.96
C PRO A 266 11.53 37.11 -48.43
N ASP A 267 11.06 37.02 -49.67
CA ASP A 267 10.12 38.00 -50.27
C ASP A 267 8.69 37.91 -49.72
N LEU A 268 8.34 36.80 -49.04
CA LEU A 268 6.99 36.52 -48.52
C LEU A 268 6.93 36.63 -46.99
N LYS A 269 7.88 37.32 -46.36
CA LYS A 269 8.01 37.40 -44.89
C LYS A 269 6.75 37.91 -44.21
N ASP A 270 6.08 38.91 -44.79
CA ASP A 270 4.87 39.51 -44.21
C ASP A 270 3.65 38.61 -44.38
N ASN A 271 3.49 37.98 -45.54
CA ASN A 271 2.44 36.98 -45.78
C ASN A 271 2.62 35.73 -44.90
N LEU A 272 3.87 35.30 -44.64
CA LEU A 272 4.17 34.20 -43.72
C LEU A 272 3.86 34.56 -42.26
N LYS A 273 4.03 35.83 -41.86
CA LYS A 273 3.60 36.32 -40.54
C LYS A 273 2.07 36.32 -40.42
N GLU A 274 1.37 36.82 -41.44
CA GLU A 274 -0.10 36.83 -41.46
C GLU A 274 -0.68 35.41 -41.48
N PHE A 275 -0.10 34.52 -42.29
CA PHE A 275 -0.46 33.10 -42.31
C PHE A 275 -0.21 32.42 -40.97
N ARG A 276 0.93 32.70 -40.31
CA ARG A 276 1.19 32.20 -38.94
C ARG A 276 0.13 32.69 -37.96
N LYS A 277 -0.28 33.96 -38.04
CA LYS A 277 -1.32 34.54 -37.18
C LYS A 277 -2.67 33.87 -37.42
N HIS A 278 -3.06 33.67 -38.67
CA HIS A 278 -4.27 32.92 -39.05
C HIS A 278 -4.25 31.48 -38.53
N LEU A 279 -3.10 30.80 -38.61
CA LEU A 279 -2.96 29.45 -38.05
C LEU A 279 -3.14 29.45 -36.52
N ILE A 280 -2.57 30.43 -35.81
CA ILE A 280 -2.73 30.56 -34.35
C ILE A 280 -4.20 30.83 -33.98
N GLU A 281 -4.87 31.70 -34.71
CA GLU A 281 -6.30 31.98 -34.51
C GLU A 281 -7.16 30.73 -34.79
N SER A 282 -6.80 29.94 -35.81
CA SER A 282 -7.49 28.67 -36.12
C SER A 282 -7.28 27.57 -35.07
N ILE A 283 -6.20 27.62 -34.26
CA ILE A 283 -5.95 26.65 -33.17
C ILE A 283 -6.99 26.81 -32.04
N ASN A 284 -7.52 28.02 -31.84
CA ASN A 284 -8.55 28.27 -30.82
C ASN A 284 -9.92 27.69 -31.21
N ASN A 285 -10.15 27.43 -32.50
CA ASN A 285 -11.34 26.76 -33.00
C ASN A 285 -11.09 25.25 -32.98
N LEU A 286 -11.45 24.61 -31.86
CA LEU A 286 -11.47 23.15 -31.69
C LEU A 286 -12.52 22.53 -32.63
N GLU A 287 -12.23 22.46 -33.92
CA GLU A 287 -13.05 21.71 -34.89
C GLU A 287 -12.92 20.20 -34.66
N PRO A 288 -14.03 19.44 -34.74
CA PRO A 288 -14.00 18.00 -34.52
C PRO A 288 -13.23 17.27 -35.65
N LEU A 289 -12.41 16.29 -35.26
CA LEU A 289 -11.69 15.41 -36.18
C LEU A 289 -12.63 14.41 -36.86
N LYS A 290 -12.30 14.00 -38.08
CA LYS A 290 -13.10 13.00 -38.81
C LYS A 290 -12.77 11.59 -38.32
N VAL A 291 -13.74 10.68 -38.38
CA VAL A 291 -13.63 9.31 -37.82
C VAL A 291 -12.42 8.53 -38.35
N TRP A 292 -12.07 8.67 -39.65
CA TRP A 292 -10.91 7.99 -40.23
C TRP A 292 -9.57 8.60 -39.79
N GLU A 293 -9.54 9.89 -39.44
CA GLU A 293 -8.33 10.57 -38.95
C GLU A 293 -7.96 10.11 -37.53
N LEU A 294 -8.93 9.56 -36.78
CA LEU A 294 -8.70 9.02 -35.44
C LEU A 294 -8.04 7.64 -35.44
N GLN A 295 -8.20 6.85 -36.51
CA GLN A 295 -7.69 5.47 -36.56
C GLN A 295 -6.16 5.40 -36.53
N ASP A 296 -5.50 6.33 -37.22
CA ASP A 296 -4.04 6.33 -37.36
C ASP A 296 -3.32 7.26 -36.37
N LEU A 297 -4.07 7.95 -35.51
CA LEU A 297 -3.54 9.01 -34.66
C LEU A 297 -2.49 8.50 -33.66
N SER A 298 -2.65 7.28 -33.16
CA SER A 298 -1.69 6.61 -32.27
C SER A 298 -0.36 6.33 -32.97
N PHE A 299 -0.41 5.84 -34.21
CA PHE A 299 0.78 5.61 -35.05
C PHE A 299 1.47 6.91 -35.43
N GLN A 300 0.71 7.97 -35.71
CA GLN A 300 1.23 9.29 -36.03
C GLN A 300 1.93 9.94 -34.84
N ALA A 301 1.33 9.85 -33.66
CA ALA A 301 1.95 10.30 -32.41
C ALA A 301 3.27 9.55 -32.15
N ALA A 302 3.27 8.23 -32.31
CA ALA A 302 4.47 7.42 -32.17
C ALA A 302 5.54 7.82 -33.20
N SER A 303 5.16 8.04 -34.46
CA SER A 303 6.07 8.47 -35.53
C SER A 303 6.75 9.79 -35.18
N GLN A 304 5.99 10.77 -34.67
CA GLN A 304 6.55 12.04 -34.23
C GLN A 304 7.58 11.87 -33.11
N ILE A 305 7.26 11.06 -32.10
CA ILE A 305 8.14 10.81 -30.95
C ILE A 305 9.44 10.13 -31.40
N ILE A 306 9.34 9.13 -32.27
CA ILE A 306 10.51 8.39 -32.78
C ILE A 306 11.36 9.23 -33.74
N SER A 307 10.75 10.11 -34.55
CA SER A 307 11.48 11.02 -35.44
C SER A 307 12.25 12.12 -34.68
N THR A 308 11.91 12.36 -33.42
CA THR A 308 12.52 13.37 -32.57
C THR A 308 13.84 12.84 -31.99
N PRO A 309 14.88 13.68 -31.80
CA PRO A 309 16.12 13.26 -31.12
C PRO A 309 15.85 12.65 -29.74
N VAL A 310 16.63 11.62 -29.38
CA VAL A 310 16.44 10.81 -28.16
C VAL A 310 16.30 11.67 -26.89
N TYR A 311 17.09 12.74 -26.78
CA TYR A 311 17.08 13.62 -25.59
C TYR A 311 15.77 14.41 -25.44
N SER A 312 15.07 14.70 -26.54
CA SER A 312 13.80 15.44 -26.55
C SER A 312 12.57 14.54 -26.71
N ALA A 313 12.73 13.26 -27.05
CA ALA A 313 11.63 12.33 -27.28
C ALA A 313 10.66 12.25 -26.09
N LEU A 314 11.18 12.12 -24.85
CA LEU A 314 10.35 12.10 -23.63
C LEU A 314 9.65 13.44 -23.37
N LYS A 315 10.29 14.58 -23.71
CA LYS A 315 9.68 15.90 -23.58
C LYS A 315 8.52 16.06 -24.57
N VAL A 316 8.69 15.60 -25.80
CA VAL A 316 7.64 15.60 -26.83
C VAL A 316 6.51 14.64 -26.45
N MET A 317 6.82 13.44 -25.95
CA MET A 317 5.81 12.50 -25.46
C MET A 317 4.98 13.11 -24.32
N LYS A 318 5.63 13.75 -23.35
CA LYS A 318 4.95 14.46 -22.26
C LYS A 318 4.05 15.57 -22.79
N ASP A 319 4.55 16.38 -23.72
CA ASP A 319 3.79 17.51 -24.28
C ASP A 319 2.59 17.04 -25.12
N ILE A 320 2.74 15.96 -25.91
CA ILE A 320 1.64 15.31 -26.61
C ILE A 320 0.60 14.77 -25.62
N ALA A 321 1.03 14.07 -24.56
CA ALA A 321 0.12 13.50 -23.57
C ALA A 321 -0.63 14.58 -22.77
N GLN A 322 0.03 15.67 -22.37
CA GLN A 322 -0.56 16.74 -21.56
C GLN A 322 -1.48 17.65 -22.37
N ASN A 323 -1.19 17.86 -23.66
CA ASN A 323 -1.90 18.81 -24.53
C ASN A 323 -2.56 18.10 -25.74
N PHE A 324 -2.95 16.83 -25.57
CA PHE A 324 -3.39 15.97 -26.67
C PHE A 324 -4.54 16.57 -27.51
N PRO A 325 -5.64 17.09 -26.92
CA PRO A 325 -6.75 17.62 -27.72
C PRO A 325 -6.35 18.77 -28.65
N ILE A 326 -5.39 19.61 -28.23
CA ILE A 326 -4.90 20.74 -29.02
C ILE A 326 -3.96 20.25 -30.13
N LYS A 327 -3.16 19.22 -29.87
CA LYS A 327 -2.16 18.69 -30.80
C LYS A 327 -2.71 17.69 -31.80
N ALA A 328 -3.87 17.10 -31.55
CA ALA A 328 -4.43 16.02 -32.36
C ALA A 328 -4.50 16.37 -33.86
N ARG A 329 -4.90 17.60 -34.22
CA ARG A 329 -4.94 18.03 -35.64
C ARG A 329 -3.57 18.17 -36.29
N SER A 330 -2.53 18.49 -35.53
CA SER A 330 -1.16 18.55 -36.06
C SER A 330 -0.62 17.14 -36.34
N LEU A 331 -1.01 16.16 -35.53
CA LEU A 331 -0.59 14.77 -35.65
C LEU A 331 -1.15 14.11 -36.92
N THR A 332 -2.37 14.45 -37.34
CA THR A 332 -3.00 13.85 -38.54
C THR A 332 -2.23 14.09 -39.84
N ARG A 333 -1.37 15.11 -39.87
CA ARG A 333 -0.56 15.47 -41.03
C ARG A 333 0.77 14.72 -41.10
N ILE A 334 1.13 13.97 -40.05
CA ILE A 334 2.42 13.30 -39.96
C ILE A 334 2.37 11.98 -40.75
N PRO A 335 3.31 11.76 -41.69
CA PRO A 335 3.36 10.51 -42.42
C PRO A 335 3.86 9.37 -41.50
N VAL A 336 3.21 8.20 -41.62
CA VAL A 336 3.60 6.98 -40.90
C VAL A 336 4.36 6.07 -41.85
N ASN A 337 5.57 5.65 -41.46
CA ASN A 337 6.34 4.66 -42.20
C ASN A 337 5.69 3.26 -42.06
N GLN A 338 5.47 2.57 -43.17
CA GLN A 338 4.88 1.23 -43.18
C GLN A 338 5.70 0.19 -42.41
N GLN A 339 7.04 0.33 -42.38
CA GLN A 339 7.91 -0.57 -41.62
C GLN A 339 7.60 -0.48 -40.12
N MET A 340 7.47 0.74 -39.60
CA MET A 340 7.14 1.01 -38.20
C MET A 340 5.76 0.47 -37.83
N ARG A 341 4.76 0.62 -38.70
CA ARG A 341 3.42 0.04 -38.48
C ARG A 341 3.51 -1.48 -38.30
N ASN A 342 4.20 -2.16 -39.20
CA ASN A 342 4.37 -3.61 -39.13
C ASN A 342 5.12 -4.07 -37.87
N GLU A 343 6.10 -3.29 -37.39
CA GLU A 343 6.82 -3.57 -36.13
C GLU A 343 5.91 -3.41 -34.91
N ILE A 344 5.12 -2.34 -34.85
CA ILE A 344 4.15 -2.11 -33.76
C ILE A 344 3.12 -3.24 -33.70
N GLU A 345 2.55 -3.64 -34.83
CA GLU A 345 1.56 -4.73 -34.89
C GLU A 345 2.15 -6.08 -34.44
N LYS A 346 3.40 -6.37 -34.81
CA LYS A 346 4.11 -7.58 -34.33
C LYS A 346 4.31 -7.55 -32.81
N ASN A 347 4.75 -6.41 -32.27
CA ASN A 347 4.94 -6.25 -30.84
C ASN A 347 3.62 -6.37 -30.07
N GLN A 348 2.53 -5.79 -30.58
CA GLN A 348 1.20 -5.93 -30.00
C GLN A 348 0.75 -7.39 -29.91
N LYS A 349 0.94 -8.18 -30.98
CA LYS A 349 0.63 -9.62 -30.97
C LYS A 349 1.48 -10.37 -29.94
N HIS A 350 2.78 -10.10 -29.92
CA HIS A 350 3.70 -10.76 -29.00
C HIS A 350 3.38 -10.45 -27.53
N PHE A 351 3.10 -9.19 -27.19
CA PHE A 351 2.74 -8.80 -25.83
C PHE A 351 1.36 -9.28 -25.43
N HIS A 352 0.43 -9.42 -26.38
CA HIS A 352 -0.86 -10.04 -26.13
C HIS A 352 -0.71 -11.52 -25.76
N GLU A 353 0.10 -12.29 -26.51
CA GLU A 353 0.32 -13.71 -26.26
C GLU A 353 1.05 -14.00 -24.94
N ILE A 354 2.07 -13.20 -24.58
CA ILE A 354 2.90 -13.47 -23.40
C ILE A 354 2.36 -12.80 -22.13
N LEU A 355 1.96 -11.54 -22.22
CA LEU A 355 1.62 -10.70 -21.06
C LEU A 355 0.11 -10.38 -20.97
N GLY A 356 -0.68 -10.77 -21.99
CA GLY A 356 -2.10 -10.46 -22.06
C GLY A 356 -2.39 -8.97 -22.25
N ILE A 357 -1.43 -8.17 -22.76
CA ILE A 357 -1.58 -6.71 -22.91
C ILE A 357 -2.33 -6.44 -24.22
N GLN A 358 -3.45 -5.73 -24.13
CA GLN A 358 -4.23 -5.33 -25.30
C GLN A 358 -3.79 -3.96 -25.86
N PRO A 359 -4.03 -3.67 -27.15
CA PRO A 359 -3.81 -2.34 -27.71
C PRO A 359 -4.61 -1.27 -26.94
N GLY A 360 -3.92 -0.28 -26.39
CA GLY A 360 -4.52 0.78 -25.58
C GLY A 360 -4.39 0.58 -24.06
N GLU A 361 -4.00 -0.61 -23.61
CA GLU A 361 -3.64 -0.85 -22.21
C GLU A 361 -2.21 -0.39 -21.94
N ALA A 362 -2.00 0.21 -20.76
CA ALA A 362 -0.69 0.56 -20.26
C ALA A 362 -0.34 -0.30 -19.05
N ARG A 363 0.86 -0.90 -19.05
CA ARG A 363 1.42 -1.56 -17.87
C ARG A 363 2.81 -1.03 -17.59
N LEU A 364 3.07 -0.74 -16.32
CA LEU A 364 4.39 -0.36 -15.84
C LEU A 364 5.02 -1.56 -15.14
N PHE A 365 6.29 -1.83 -15.45
CA PHE A 365 7.06 -2.86 -14.76
C PHE A 365 8.29 -2.22 -14.13
N LEU A 366 8.52 -2.50 -12.84
CA LEU A 366 9.74 -2.10 -12.13
C LEU A 366 10.53 -3.38 -11.84
N ASN A 367 11.66 -3.56 -12.54
CA ASN A 367 12.51 -4.76 -12.46
C ASN A 367 11.75 -6.11 -12.62
N GLY A 368 10.66 -6.11 -13.39
CA GLY A 368 9.81 -7.29 -13.61
C GLY A 368 8.56 -7.34 -12.73
N LEU A 369 8.47 -6.50 -11.69
CA LEU A 369 7.27 -6.37 -10.85
C LEU A 369 6.22 -5.53 -11.59
N PRO A 370 5.00 -6.06 -11.82
CA PRO A 370 3.91 -5.27 -12.39
C PRO A 370 3.46 -4.21 -11.38
N VAL A 371 3.44 -2.96 -11.81
CA VAL A 371 2.87 -1.84 -11.06
C VAL A 371 1.56 -1.47 -11.71
N ASP A 372 0.48 -1.65 -10.96
CA ASP A 372 -0.86 -1.29 -11.40
C ASP A 372 -1.06 0.22 -11.30
N LEU A 373 -1.24 0.88 -12.44
CA LEU A 373 -1.34 2.34 -12.52
C LEU A 373 -2.67 2.89 -11.97
N ASP A 374 -3.68 2.05 -11.81
CA ASP A 374 -4.99 2.47 -11.29
C ASP A 374 -4.98 2.62 -9.76
N PHE A 375 -4.15 1.82 -9.08
CA PHE A 375 -4.05 1.82 -7.61
C PHE A 375 -2.75 2.42 -7.08
N HIS A 376 -1.64 2.35 -7.83
CA HIS A 376 -0.34 2.83 -7.35
C HIS A 376 -0.15 4.30 -7.68
N ASP A 377 -0.02 5.10 -6.63
CA ASP A 377 0.29 6.52 -6.70
C ASP A 377 1.82 6.77 -6.67
N PRO A 378 2.30 8.01 -6.89
CA PRO A 378 3.72 8.33 -6.81
C PRO A 378 4.38 7.99 -5.46
N PHE A 379 3.59 7.92 -4.38
CA PHE A 379 4.05 7.54 -3.05
C PHE A 379 4.31 6.03 -2.96
N SER A 380 3.40 5.22 -3.48
CA SER A 380 3.54 3.76 -3.60
C SER A 380 4.74 3.41 -4.48
N ILE A 381 4.95 4.14 -5.59
CA ILE A 381 6.14 3.97 -6.43
C ILE A 381 7.42 4.30 -5.66
N LEU A 382 7.44 5.35 -4.84
CA LEU A 382 8.59 5.67 -3.97
C LEU A 382 8.86 4.52 -2.99
N GLU A 383 7.84 3.94 -2.37
CA GLU A 383 7.98 2.80 -1.45
C GLU A 383 8.53 1.57 -2.16
N THR A 384 8.00 1.21 -3.33
CA THR A 384 8.50 0.11 -4.15
C THR A 384 9.96 0.33 -4.54
N LEU A 385 10.33 1.54 -5.00
CA LEU A 385 11.72 1.88 -5.34
C LEU A 385 12.66 1.80 -4.13
N LYS A 386 12.19 2.15 -2.94
CA LYS A 386 12.98 2.02 -1.71
C LYS A 386 13.22 0.57 -1.32
N LEU A 387 12.16 -0.24 -1.29
CA LEU A 387 12.24 -1.66 -0.95
C LEU A 387 13.15 -2.40 -1.93
N GLU A 388 12.87 -2.22 -3.21
CA GLU A 388 13.62 -2.83 -4.30
C GLU A 388 15.08 -2.36 -4.33
N GLY A 389 15.29 -1.05 -4.16
CA GLY A 389 16.62 -0.47 -4.08
C GLY A 389 17.44 -0.98 -2.90
N LYS A 390 16.80 -1.22 -1.75
CA LYS A 390 17.46 -1.80 -0.57
C LYS A 390 17.90 -3.24 -0.82
N VAL A 391 17.06 -4.04 -1.49
CA VAL A 391 17.40 -5.42 -1.88
C VAL A 391 18.58 -5.43 -2.85
N LEU A 392 18.50 -4.62 -3.92
CA LEU A 392 19.57 -4.53 -4.92
C LEU A 392 20.88 -4.02 -4.33
N HIS A 393 20.83 -3.02 -3.44
CA HIS A 393 22.01 -2.54 -2.75
C HIS A 393 22.62 -3.60 -1.85
N GLY A 394 21.80 -4.33 -1.09
CA GLY A 394 22.26 -5.44 -0.24
C GLY A 394 22.93 -6.56 -1.04
N LEU A 395 22.38 -6.92 -2.21
CA LEU A 395 23.01 -7.90 -3.08
C LEU A 395 24.31 -7.40 -3.70
N HIS A 396 24.37 -6.10 -4.04
CA HIS A 396 25.58 -5.48 -4.53
C HIS A 396 26.68 -5.48 -3.45
N ASP A 397 26.32 -5.22 -2.20
CA ASP A 397 27.25 -5.27 -1.05
C ASP A 397 27.78 -6.70 -0.80
N LEU A 398 27.00 -7.73 -1.15
CA LEU A 398 27.44 -9.13 -1.16
C LEU A 398 28.34 -9.49 -2.37
N GLY A 399 28.63 -8.53 -3.25
CA GLY A 399 29.52 -8.71 -4.40
C GLY A 399 28.82 -9.25 -5.66
N ILE A 400 27.49 -9.29 -5.69
CA ILE A 400 26.73 -9.70 -6.88
C ILE A 400 26.76 -8.53 -7.88
N LYS A 401 27.34 -8.79 -9.06
CA LYS A 401 27.50 -7.79 -10.12
C LYS A 401 26.23 -7.64 -10.97
N GLU A 402 26.15 -6.51 -11.68
CA GLU A 402 24.99 -6.12 -12.50
C GLU A 402 24.54 -7.16 -13.54
N GLU A 403 25.48 -7.87 -14.16
CA GLU A 403 25.15 -8.91 -15.15
C GLU A 403 24.32 -10.05 -14.56
N ALA A 404 24.58 -10.40 -13.29
CA ALA A 404 23.87 -11.45 -12.58
C ALA A 404 22.47 -10.99 -12.14
N PHE A 405 22.26 -9.70 -11.83
CA PHE A 405 20.94 -9.18 -11.46
C PHE A 405 19.89 -9.42 -12.53
N SER A 406 20.23 -9.15 -13.80
CA SER A 406 19.31 -9.39 -14.91
C SER A 406 18.87 -10.86 -15.02
N LYS A 407 19.69 -11.80 -14.53
CA LYS A 407 19.37 -13.23 -14.50
C LYS A 407 18.53 -13.56 -13.26
N PHE A 408 18.87 -13.01 -12.09
CA PHE A 408 18.09 -13.20 -10.87
C PHE A 408 16.66 -12.66 -11.01
N MET A 409 16.47 -11.47 -11.60
CA MET A 409 15.14 -10.91 -11.81
C MET A 409 14.28 -11.68 -12.82
N LYS A 410 14.91 -12.50 -13.68
CA LYS A 410 14.20 -13.39 -14.60
C LYS A 410 13.80 -14.72 -13.96
N LEU A 411 14.33 -15.04 -12.78
CA LEU A 411 13.90 -16.24 -12.07
C LEU A 411 12.46 -16.01 -11.61
N GLN A 412 11.54 -16.77 -12.19
CA GLN A 412 10.18 -16.82 -11.70
C GLN A 412 10.20 -17.58 -10.37
N ILE A 413 10.27 -16.81 -9.28
CA ILE A 413 9.89 -17.32 -7.97
C ILE A 413 8.37 -17.34 -8.02
N HIS A 414 7.79 -18.44 -8.46
CA HIS A 414 6.38 -18.66 -8.21
C HIS A 414 6.21 -18.56 -6.70
N PRO A 415 5.36 -17.65 -6.18
CA PRO A 415 4.94 -17.77 -4.80
C PRO A 415 4.40 -19.20 -4.73
N VAL A 416 4.99 -20.00 -3.84
CA VAL A 416 4.44 -21.32 -3.57
C VAL A 416 3.05 -20.99 -3.06
N ASP A 417 2.01 -21.21 -3.87
CA ASP A 417 0.65 -21.12 -3.38
C ASP A 417 0.62 -22.05 -2.16
N ASP A 418 0.36 -21.49 -0.98
CA ASP A 418 0.35 -22.17 0.33
C ASP A 418 -0.76 -23.25 0.42
N SER A 419 -1.21 -23.79 -0.71
CA SER A 419 -1.97 -25.03 -0.81
C SER A 419 -1.07 -26.23 -0.54
N TYR A 420 -0.68 -26.40 0.72
CA TYR A 420 -0.06 -27.64 1.16
C TYR A 420 -1.11 -28.74 1.20
N ALA A 421 -0.80 -29.88 0.59
CA ALA A 421 -1.61 -31.09 0.78
C ALA A 421 -1.23 -31.73 2.12
N LEU A 422 -2.20 -31.83 3.03
CA LEU A 422 -2.03 -32.54 4.30
C LEU A 422 -2.44 -34.00 4.12
N ASP A 423 -1.64 -34.92 4.66
CA ASP A 423 -2.00 -36.33 4.74
C ASP A 423 -3.04 -36.54 5.85
N ILE A 424 -4.20 -37.07 5.46
CA ILE A 424 -5.36 -37.30 6.33
C ILE A 424 -5.55 -38.79 6.67
N HIS A 425 -4.57 -39.65 6.40
CA HIS A 425 -4.66 -41.08 6.73
C HIS A 425 -4.19 -41.32 8.18
N HIS A 426 -5.00 -40.92 9.15
CA HIS A 426 -4.73 -41.15 10.58
C HIS A 426 -5.89 -41.87 11.26
N SER A 427 -5.57 -42.73 12.24
CA SER A 427 -6.55 -43.55 12.98
C SER A 427 -7.44 -42.73 13.92
N SER A 428 -7.02 -41.52 14.30
CA SER A 428 -7.79 -40.61 15.16
C SER A 428 -9.02 -40.02 14.47
N ILE A 429 -9.09 -40.08 13.13
CA ILE A 429 -10.21 -39.51 12.39
C ILE A 429 -11.38 -40.48 12.41
N ILE A 430 -12.48 -40.03 13.00
CA ILE A 430 -13.73 -40.76 13.07
C ILE A 430 -14.59 -40.38 11.86
N TRP A 431 -14.74 -41.29 10.91
CA TRP A 431 -15.54 -41.07 9.70
C TRP A 431 -17.02 -41.37 9.96
N VAL A 432 -17.89 -40.41 9.63
CA VAL A 432 -19.35 -40.53 9.81
C VAL A 432 -20.01 -41.28 8.66
N ASN A 433 -19.59 -40.98 7.43
CA ASN A 433 -20.14 -41.58 6.22
C ASN A 433 -19.07 -42.26 5.36
N ASN A 434 -19.51 -43.20 4.54
CA ASN A 434 -18.70 -43.88 3.55
C ASN A 434 -19.42 -43.88 2.19
N ILE A 435 -19.02 -42.92 1.34
CA ILE A 435 -19.60 -42.71 0.00
C ILE A 435 -19.60 -43.99 -0.86
N GLU A 436 -18.64 -44.89 -0.68
CA GLU A 436 -18.55 -46.11 -1.49
C GLU A 436 -19.43 -47.25 -0.96
N LYS A 437 -19.64 -47.34 0.35
CA LYS A 437 -20.29 -48.50 0.99
C LYS A 437 -21.73 -48.24 1.40
N ASP A 438 -22.07 -47.02 1.84
CA ASP A 438 -23.37 -46.77 2.46
C ASP A 438 -24.52 -46.90 1.47
N HIS A 439 -25.66 -47.40 1.98
CA HIS A 439 -26.86 -47.64 1.17
C HIS A 439 -27.43 -46.37 0.54
N THR A 440 -27.27 -45.23 1.19
CA THR A 440 -27.74 -43.91 0.76
C THR A 440 -27.19 -43.51 -0.60
N TYR A 441 -25.93 -43.89 -0.89
CA TYR A 441 -25.22 -43.50 -2.12
C TYR A 441 -25.32 -44.55 -3.24
N ASN A 442 -26.10 -45.62 -3.06
CA ASN A 442 -26.24 -46.69 -4.05
C ASN A 442 -26.73 -46.22 -5.43
N LYS A 443 -27.50 -45.12 -5.47
CA LYS A 443 -28.05 -44.57 -6.71
C LYS A 443 -27.01 -43.87 -7.59
N TRP A 444 -25.82 -43.58 -7.04
CA TRP A 444 -24.80 -42.79 -7.73
C TRP A 444 -23.91 -43.64 -8.65
N PRO A 445 -23.45 -43.08 -9.78
CA PRO A 445 -22.53 -43.77 -10.68
C PRO A 445 -21.15 -43.99 -10.03
N THR A 446 -20.48 -45.10 -10.36
CA THR A 446 -19.14 -45.47 -9.85
C THR A 446 -18.00 -45.10 -10.80
N SER A 447 -18.31 -44.57 -12.00
CA SER A 447 -17.32 -44.28 -13.05
C SER A 447 -16.73 -42.87 -12.92
N PHE A 448 -15.40 -42.75 -12.99
CA PHE A 448 -14.70 -41.47 -13.01
C PHE A 448 -14.89 -40.67 -14.30
N GLN A 449 -15.38 -41.30 -15.38
CA GLN A 449 -15.72 -40.57 -16.61
C GLN A 449 -16.81 -39.53 -16.38
N GLU A 450 -17.61 -39.70 -15.32
CA GLU A 450 -18.60 -38.73 -14.92
C GLU A 450 -17.99 -37.39 -14.51
N LEU A 451 -16.68 -37.27 -14.22
CA LEU A 451 -16.01 -35.99 -13.96
C LEU A 451 -15.71 -35.20 -15.24
N LEU A 452 -15.59 -35.87 -16.39
CA LEU A 452 -15.16 -35.26 -17.65
C LEU A 452 -16.30 -34.68 -18.49
N LYS A 453 -17.56 -35.03 -18.20
CA LYS A 453 -18.72 -34.43 -18.87
C LYS A 453 -18.75 -32.91 -18.63
N GLN A 454 -19.47 -32.11 -19.41
CA GLN A 454 -19.61 -30.68 -19.11
C GLN A 454 -20.76 -30.48 -18.11
N THR A 455 -20.55 -29.68 -17.07
CA THR A 455 -21.59 -29.28 -16.10
C THR A 455 -21.55 -27.79 -15.85
N TYR A 456 -22.65 -27.22 -15.36
CA TYR A 456 -22.67 -25.83 -14.93
C TYR A 456 -21.63 -25.59 -13.83
N PRO A 457 -20.91 -24.45 -13.87
CA PRO A 457 -19.95 -24.08 -12.83
C PRO A 457 -20.62 -24.05 -11.44
N GLY A 458 -19.93 -24.58 -10.43
CA GLY A 458 -20.40 -24.59 -9.03
C GLY A 458 -21.17 -25.84 -8.57
N VAL A 459 -21.46 -26.79 -9.47
CA VAL A 459 -22.14 -28.05 -9.10
C VAL A 459 -21.13 -29.16 -8.85
N ILE A 460 -21.10 -29.70 -7.62
CA ILE A 460 -20.29 -30.88 -7.27
C ILE A 460 -20.98 -32.14 -7.79
N ARG A 461 -20.23 -33.01 -8.48
CA ARG A 461 -20.80 -34.21 -9.08
C ARG A 461 -21.00 -35.32 -8.06
N GLN A 462 -22.21 -35.86 -8.05
CA GLN A 462 -22.58 -37.02 -7.26
C GLN A 462 -21.98 -38.28 -7.88
N ILE A 463 -20.86 -38.73 -7.34
CA ILE A 463 -20.17 -39.95 -7.76
C ILE A 463 -19.96 -40.81 -6.53
N ARG A 464 -20.23 -42.12 -6.65
CA ARG A 464 -20.04 -43.10 -5.58
C ARG A 464 -18.55 -43.48 -5.42
N ARG A 465 -17.71 -42.48 -5.18
CA ARG A 465 -16.25 -42.60 -5.02
C ARG A 465 -15.76 -41.64 -3.95
N ASN A 466 -14.76 -42.06 -3.17
CA ASN A 466 -14.17 -41.21 -2.14
C ASN A 466 -13.21 -40.17 -2.74
N LEU A 467 -13.73 -39.01 -3.16
CA LEU A 467 -12.95 -37.95 -3.83
C LEU A 467 -12.69 -36.74 -2.93
N TYR A 468 -13.70 -36.32 -2.16
CA TYR A 468 -13.65 -35.14 -1.32
C TYR A 468 -13.77 -35.55 0.15
N ASN A 469 -12.83 -35.11 0.97
CA ASN A 469 -12.81 -35.39 2.39
C ASN A 469 -12.83 -34.08 3.17
N LEU A 470 -13.68 -33.99 4.18
CA LEU A 470 -13.73 -32.90 5.15
C LEU A 470 -13.41 -33.48 6.52
N VAL A 471 -12.32 -33.04 7.13
CA VAL A 471 -11.94 -33.43 8.50
C VAL A 471 -12.11 -32.21 9.38
N LEU A 472 -12.98 -32.30 10.38
CA LEU A 472 -13.29 -31.24 11.32
C LEU A 472 -12.61 -31.53 12.66
N PHE A 473 -11.74 -30.61 13.09
CA PHE A 473 -11.17 -30.62 14.43
C PHE A 473 -12.12 -29.85 15.35
N ILE A 474 -12.73 -30.56 16.31
CA ILE A 474 -13.76 -30.00 17.18
C ILE A 474 -13.31 -30.10 18.63
N ASP A 475 -13.22 -28.95 19.29
CA ASP A 475 -13.23 -28.86 20.75
C ASP A 475 -14.68 -28.69 21.21
N PRO A 476 -15.31 -29.70 21.83
CA PRO A 476 -16.72 -29.64 22.22
C PRO A 476 -17.08 -28.50 23.17
N VAL A 477 -16.12 -27.96 23.92
CA VAL A 477 -16.34 -26.90 24.91
C VAL A 477 -16.33 -25.51 24.25
N GLN A 478 -15.78 -25.38 23.04
CA GLN A 478 -15.68 -24.11 22.35
C GLN A 478 -17.03 -23.66 21.77
N GLU A 479 -17.33 -22.36 21.85
CA GLU A 479 -18.60 -21.78 21.36
C GLU A 479 -18.89 -22.08 19.88
N HIS A 480 -17.84 -22.11 19.03
CA HIS A 480 -17.97 -22.35 17.59
C HIS A 480 -18.19 -23.83 17.21
N ALA A 481 -18.06 -24.77 18.17
CA ALA A 481 -18.23 -26.19 17.90
C ALA A 481 -19.63 -26.52 17.35
N ALA A 482 -20.66 -25.88 17.91
CA ALA A 482 -22.04 -26.07 17.47
C ALA A 482 -22.25 -25.67 16.01
N ASP A 483 -21.59 -24.61 15.53
CA ASP A 483 -21.69 -24.16 14.14
C ASP A 483 -21.05 -25.15 13.17
N PHE A 484 -19.91 -25.75 13.53
CA PHE A 484 -19.28 -26.80 12.73
C PHE A 484 -20.13 -28.07 12.66
N VAL A 485 -20.77 -28.46 13.76
CA VAL A 485 -21.67 -29.61 13.79
C VAL A 485 -22.93 -29.35 12.96
N LYS A 486 -23.54 -28.15 13.06
CA LYS A 486 -24.67 -27.72 12.20
C LYS A 486 -24.29 -27.73 10.71
N LEU A 487 -23.08 -27.31 10.36
CA LEU A 487 -22.59 -27.35 8.98
C LEU A 487 -22.46 -28.81 8.48
N ALA A 488 -21.89 -29.69 9.30
CA ALA A 488 -21.76 -31.10 8.97
C ALA A 488 -23.15 -31.79 8.84
N GLU A 489 -24.11 -31.44 9.70
CA GLU A 489 -25.51 -31.85 9.62
C GLU A 489 -26.13 -31.48 8.26
N LEU A 490 -25.96 -30.22 7.83
CA LEU A 490 -26.45 -29.75 6.53
C LEU A 490 -25.85 -30.55 5.36
N PHE A 491 -24.55 -30.86 5.41
CA PHE A 491 -23.89 -31.63 4.36
C PHE A 491 -24.34 -33.09 4.33
N TYR A 492 -24.53 -33.69 5.51
CA TYR A 492 -24.99 -35.06 5.66
C TYR A 492 -26.43 -35.21 5.15
N HIS A 493 -27.37 -34.35 5.59
CA HIS A 493 -28.77 -34.40 5.15
C HIS A 493 -28.98 -34.13 3.66
N ASN A 494 -28.18 -33.23 3.07
CA ASN A 494 -28.26 -32.93 1.64
C ASN A 494 -27.57 -33.97 0.74
N ASN A 495 -27.00 -35.03 1.31
CA ASN A 495 -26.26 -36.07 0.57
C ASN A 495 -25.20 -35.49 -0.38
N ILE A 496 -24.41 -34.54 0.11
CA ILE A 496 -23.29 -34.00 -0.66
C ILE A 496 -22.24 -35.12 -0.84
N PRO A 497 -21.57 -35.24 -2.01
CA PRO A 497 -20.52 -36.24 -2.25
C PRO A 497 -19.22 -35.88 -1.52
N LEU A 498 -19.31 -35.76 -0.19
CA LEU A 498 -18.26 -35.33 0.72
C LEU A 498 -18.20 -36.33 1.87
N ARG A 499 -17.00 -36.87 2.11
CA ARG A 499 -16.76 -37.74 3.26
C ARG A 499 -16.41 -36.89 4.47
N ILE A 500 -17.21 -36.98 5.53
CA ILE A 500 -17.08 -36.16 6.73
C ILE A 500 -16.42 -36.99 7.84
N GLY A 501 -15.35 -36.44 8.40
CA GLY A 501 -14.62 -37.00 9.53
C GLY A 501 -14.47 -35.99 10.66
N PHE A 502 -14.42 -36.47 11.89
CA PHE A 502 -14.22 -35.67 13.09
C PHE A 502 -12.95 -36.10 13.83
N VAL A 503 -12.27 -35.10 14.39
CA VAL A 503 -11.21 -35.28 15.38
C VAL A 503 -11.58 -34.44 16.59
N PHE A 504 -11.83 -35.09 17.72
CA PHE A 504 -12.16 -34.37 18.95
C PHE A 504 -10.88 -33.93 19.64
N ILE A 505 -10.78 -32.63 19.95
CA ILE A 505 -9.71 -32.06 20.76
C ILE A 505 -10.16 -32.20 22.22
N LEU A 506 -9.45 -33.02 22.99
CA LEU A 506 -9.84 -33.40 24.34
C LEU A 506 -8.69 -33.21 25.31
N ASN A 507 -9.02 -33.08 26.58
CA ASN A 507 -8.02 -33.06 27.64
C ASN A 507 -7.35 -34.45 27.77
N THR A 508 -6.02 -34.50 27.85
CA THR A 508 -5.24 -35.75 27.87
C THR A 508 -5.02 -36.34 29.26
N ASN A 509 -5.46 -35.67 30.34
CA ASN A 509 -5.25 -36.13 31.72
C ASN A 509 -6.21 -37.30 32.10
N GLU A 510 -5.66 -38.49 32.35
CA GLU A 510 -6.42 -39.71 32.70
C GLU A 510 -7.27 -39.59 33.98
N GLU A 511 -6.91 -38.67 34.90
CA GLU A 511 -7.64 -38.46 36.16
C GLU A 511 -8.98 -37.72 35.98
N ILE A 512 -9.19 -37.05 34.83
CA ILE A 512 -10.40 -36.27 34.58
C ILE A 512 -11.49 -37.18 34.02
N ASP A 513 -12.60 -37.24 34.75
CA ASP A 513 -13.75 -38.09 34.45
C ASP A 513 -14.71 -37.45 33.45
N GLY A 514 -15.50 -38.28 32.75
CA GLY A 514 -16.57 -37.82 31.85
C GLY A 514 -17.72 -37.11 32.59
N ASN A 515 -17.74 -37.16 33.92
CA ASN A 515 -18.65 -36.36 34.74
C ASN A 515 -18.15 -34.93 34.99
N GLU A 516 -16.86 -34.68 34.86
CA GLU A 516 -16.22 -33.38 35.11
C GLU A 516 -15.97 -32.60 33.81
N ASP A 517 -15.59 -33.30 32.73
CA ASP A 517 -15.30 -32.71 31.42
C ASP A 517 -16.36 -33.13 30.37
N ALA A 518 -17.02 -32.13 29.77
CA ALA A 518 -18.04 -32.32 28.76
C ALA A 518 -17.49 -32.89 27.44
N GLY A 519 -16.24 -32.60 27.09
CA GLY A 519 -15.60 -33.16 25.89
C GLY A 519 -15.35 -34.65 26.01
N VAL A 520 -14.84 -35.08 27.17
CA VAL A 520 -14.62 -36.51 27.47
C VAL A 520 -15.95 -37.26 27.54
N ALA A 521 -16.98 -36.64 28.14
CA ALA A 521 -18.33 -37.18 28.16
C ALA A 521 -18.88 -37.44 26.75
N LEU A 522 -18.69 -36.48 25.83
CA LEU A 522 -19.12 -36.60 24.45
C LEU A 522 -18.41 -37.74 23.72
N LEU A 523 -17.08 -37.85 23.84
CA LEU A 523 -16.31 -38.91 23.18
C LEU A 523 -16.77 -40.30 23.65
N ARG A 524 -16.91 -40.50 24.98
CA ARG A 524 -17.33 -41.79 25.54
C ARG A 524 -18.75 -42.15 25.13
N ALA A 525 -19.67 -41.18 25.17
CA ALA A 525 -21.04 -41.37 24.68
C ALA A 525 -21.06 -41.71 23.18
N PHE A 526 -20.24 -41.02 22.37
CA PHE A 526 -20.13 -41.27 20.94
C PHE A 526 -19.60 -42.68 20.65
N ASN A 527 -18.54 -43.13 21.33
CA ASN A 527 -17.98 -44.47 21.16
C ASN A 527 -18.98 -45.55 21.58
N TYR A 528 -19.68 -45.38 22.71
CA TYR A 528 -20.73 -46.30 23.15
C TYR A 528 -21.82 -46.49 22.08
N ILE A 529 -22.38 -45.39 21.56
CA ILE A 529 -23.43 -45.45 20.54
C ILE A 529 -22.91 -46.03 19.23
N ALA A 530 -21.66 -45.74 18.88
CA ALA A 530 -21.04 -46.30 17.68
C ALA A 530 -20.81 -47.81 17.77
N GLU A 531 -20.55 -48.37 18.95
CA GLU A 531 -20.37 -49.81 19.16
C GLU A 531 -21.70 -50.58 19.23
N GLU A 532 -22.72 -50.00 19.88
CA GLU A 532 -24.05 -50.61 20.00
C GLU A 532 -24.84 -50.55 18.68
N SER A 533 -24.66 -49.48 17.91
CA SER A 533 -25.40 -49.23 16.66
C SER A 533 -24.48 -49.02 15.47
N ASP A 534 -24.19 -47.76 15.13
CA ASP A 534 -23.36 -47.39 13.98
C ASP A 534 -22.86 -45.94 14.14
N THR A 535 -21.78 -45.57 13.46
CA THR A 535 -21.20 -44.22 13.54
C THR A 535 -22.15 -43.13 13.01
N SER A 536 -23.00 -43.47 12.05
CA SER A 536 -24.04 -42.56 11.55
C SER A 536 -25.10 -42.24 12.61
N GLN A 537 -25.49 -43.22 13.43
CA GLN A 537 -26.43 -42.98 14.54
C GLN A 537 -25.77 -42.22 15.68
N ALA A 538 -24.51 -42.52 15.99
CA ALA A 538 -23.72 -41.75 16.95
C ALA A 538 -23.59 -40.26 16.54
N PHE A 539 -23.46 -39.99 15.24
CA PHE A 539 -23.45 -38.63 14.71
C PHE A 539 -24.80 -37.93 14.85
N ILE A 540 -25.92 -38.62 14.60
CA ILE A 540 -27.27 -38.06 14.80
C ILE A 540 -27.51 -37.75 16.28
N ALA A 541 -27.13 -38.65 17.18
CA ALA A 541 -27.21 -38.42 18.62
C ALA A 541 -26.34 -37.21 19.04
N MET A 542 -25.15 -37.06 18.47
CA MET A 542 -24.31 -35.87 18.68
C MET A 542 -25.01 -34.59 18.20
N ILE A 543 -25.64 -34.59 17.02
CA ILE A 543 -26.42 -33.43 16.54
C ILE A 543 -27.53 -33.07 17.54
N ASN A 544 -28.26 -34.08 18.04
CA ASN A 544 -29.31 -33.87 19.04
C ASN A 544 -28.75 -33.25 20.34
N MET A 545 -27.55 -33.67 20.79
CA MET A 545 -26.87 -33.07 21.94
C MET A 545 -26.52 -31.59 21.71
N TYR A 546 -26.13 -31.19 20.50
CA TYR A 546 -25.83 -29.79 20.16
C TYR A 546 -27.10 -28.95 19.90
N HIS A 547 -28.23 -29.56 19.52
CA HIS A 547 -29.51 -28.87 19.37
C HIS A 547 -30.17 -28.51 20.71
N GLU A 548 -29.84 -29.21 21.81
CA GLU A 548 -30.31 -28.85 23.17
C GLU A 548 -29.65 -27.55 23.70
N ILE A 549 -28.58 -27.08 23.07
CA ILE A 549 -27.85 -25.86 23.45
C ILE A 549 -28.65 -24.63 22.99
N LYS A 550 -28.87 -23.67 23.89
CA LYS A 550 -29.41 -22.35 23.53
C LYS A 550 -28.29 -21.47 22.96
N ASP A 551 -28.61 -20.63 21.98
CA ASP A 551 -27.62 -19.76 21.32
C ASP A 551 -26.83 -18.93 22.35
N GLY A 552 -25.53 -19.21 22.47
CA GLY A 552 -24.60 -18.53 23.39
C GLY A 552 -24.23 -19.28 24.68
N ASP A 553 -24.80 -20.47 24.93
CA ASP A 553 -24.44 -21.31 26.09
C ASP A 553 -23.34 -22.34 25.75
N VAL A 554 -22.50 -22.67 26.73
CA VAL A 554 -21.40 -23.65 26.58
C VAL A 554 -21.92 -25.08 26.68
N PHE A 555 -21.30 -26.01 25.95
CA PHE A 555 -21.63 -27.43 26.02
C PHE A 555 -21.36 -28.01 27.43
N THR A 556 -22.34 -28.66 28.04
CA THR A 556 -22.23 -29.23 29.39
C THR A 556 -22.53 -30.73 29.43
N VAL A 557 -21.98 -31.41 30.44
CA VAL A 557 -22.20 -32.85 30.70
C VAL A 557 -23.70 -33.19 30.85
N ASN A 558 -24.53 -32.24 31.28
CA ASN A 558 -25.97 -32.47 31.42
C ASN A 558 -26.67 -32.69 30.08
N HIS A 559 -26.22 -32.04 29.00
CA HIS A 559 -26.77 -32.24 27.65
C HIS A 559 -26.51 -33.68 27.18
N VAL A 560 -25.29 -34.19 27.40
CA VAL A 560 -24.95 -35.60 27.10
C VAL A 560 -25.82 -36.56 27.90
N ARG A 561 -26.01 -36.30 29.20
CA ARG A 561 -26.81 -37.16 30.08
C ARG A 561 -28.30 -37.19 29.70
N ASN A 562 -28.85 -36.06 29.23
CA ASN A 562 -30.25 -35.98 28.81
C ASN A 562 -30.51 -36.83 27.57
N VAL A 563 -29.65 -36.71 26.55
CA VAL A 563 -29.77 -37.47 25.30
C VAL A 563 -29.54 -38.96 25.52
N LEU A 564 -28.56 -39.35 26.34
CA LEU A 564 -28.36 -40.76 26.69
C LEU A 564 -29.59 -41.35 27.41
N ARG A 565 -30.26 -40.59 28.28
CA ARG A 565 -31.48 -41.05 28.98
C ARG A 565 -32.68 -41.16 28.06
N SER A 566 -32.80 -40.29 27.07
CA SER A 566 -33.95 -40.26 26.17
C SER A 566 -33.84 -41.32 25.07
N GLU A 567 -32.66 -41.49 24.47
CA GLU A 567 -32.44 -42.42 23.37
C GLU A 567 -32.05 -43.84 23.83
N PHE A 568 -31.36 -43.97 24.96
CA PHE A 568 -30.87 -45.26 25.48
C PHE A 568 -31.28 -45.49 26.96
N PRO A 569 -32.57 -45.71 27.25
CA PRO A 569 -33.08 -45.86 28.61
C PRO A 569 -32.56 -47.10 29.35
N HIS A 570 -31.91 -48.04 28.66
CA HIS A 570 -31.32 -49.25 29.23
C HIS A 570 -29.82 -49.13 29.54
N ALA A 571 -29.18 -48.02 29.17
CA ALA A 571 -27.75 -47.81 29.34
C ALA A 571 -27.41 -47.36 30.77
N ASP A 572 -26.39 -47.96 31.40
CA ASP A 572 -25.87 -47.49 32.68
C ASP A 572 -24.93 -46.28 32.44
N ILE A 573 -25.46 -45.10 32.73
CA ILE A 573 -24.74 -43.82 32.54
C ILE A 573 -23.47 -43.78 33.39
N GLN A 574 -23.47 -44.45 34.55
CA GLN A 574 -22.33 -44.48 35.45
C GLN A 574 -21.19 -45.34 34.89
N SER A 575 -21.51 -46.42 34.17
CA SER A 575 -20.51 -47.27 33.52
C SER A 575 -19.91 -46.62 32.25
N ILE A 576 -20.69 -45.79 31.55
CA ILE A 576 -20.24 -45.10 30.33
C ILE A 576 -19.39 -43.86 30.67
N LEU A 577 -19.83 -43.05 31.63
CA LEU A 577 -19.18 -41.77 31.94
C LEU A 577 -18.13 -41.85 33.05
N GLY A 578 -18.07 -42.95 33.82
CA GLY A 578 -17.19 -43.10 34.98
C GLY A 578 -15.71 -43.37 34.64
N VAL A 579 -14.89 -43.37 35.69
CA VAL A 579 -13.41 -43.39 35.61
C VAL A 579 -12.85 -44.64 34.90
N ASP A 580 -13.47 -45.80 35.08
CA ASP A 580 -13.05 -47.09 34.51
C ASP A 580 -13.83 -47.47 33.22
N SER A 581 -14.31 -46.47 32.46
CA SER A 581 -15.11 -46.71 31.25
C SER A 581 -14.28 -47.38 30.14
N GLU A 582 -14.80 -48.49 29.59
CA GLU A 582 -14.20 -49.20 28.44
C GLU A 582 -14.19 -48.34 27.15
N TYR A 583 -14.94 -47.23 27.12
CA TYR A 583 -15.14 -46.40 25.92
C TYR A 583 -14.12 -45.23 25.78
N ASP A 584 -13.04 -45.25 26.57
CA ASP A 584 -11.99 -44.21 26.57
C ASP A 584 -10.77 -44.54 25.68
N GLU A 585 -10.81 -45.65 24.92
CA GLU A 585 -9.65 -46.19 24.18
C GLU A 585 -9.01 -45.22 23.16
N LYS A 586 -9.76 -44.24 22.64
CA LYS A 586 -9.29 -43.29 21.62
C LYS A 586 -8.67 -42.01 22.17
N ARG A 587 -8.74 -41.77 23.48
CA ARG A 587 -8.22 -40.54 24.12
C ARG A 587 -6.69 -40.41 24.01
N LYS A 588 -5.96 -41.53 23.90
CA LYS A 588 -4.48 -41.57 23.81
C LYS A 588 -3.93 -41.34 22.39
N VAL A 589 -4.80 -41.33 21.38
CA VAL A 589 -4.42 -41.23 19.95
C VAL A 589 -4.73 -39.83 19.39
N CYS A 590 -5.44 -39.00 20.16
CA CYS A 590 -5.82 -37.63 19.82
C CYS A 590 -4.73 -36.60 20.16
#